data_AF-A0A353H4K7-F1
#
_entry.id   AF-A0A353H4K7-F1
#
_cell.length_a   1.000
_cell.length_b   1.000
_cell.length_c   1.000
_cell.angle_alpha   90.00
_cell.angle_beta   90.00
_cell.angle_gamma   90.00
#
_symmetry.space_group_name_H-M   'P 1'
#
loop_
_entity.id
_entity.type
_entity.pdbx_description
1 polymer ?
#
loop_
_entity_poly.entity_id
_entity_poly.type
_entity_poly.pdbx_seq_one_letter_code
_entity_poly.pdbx_strand_id
1 'polypeptide(L)'
;SKSSITFTSPNPSIMDHFSYKTGASQVEVKGLGYANVSDITFDGGAGSYSLDFSGSLKNDISCTIKTGMSDVKLIFPQGVHAKVAVTGGLGNINANGTWTINGSTYETGSGSPMINVTVEMAVGNLSITQN
;
A
#
# COMPACT_ATOMS: atom_id res chain seq x y z
N SER A 1 13.86 -14.62 2.41
CA SER A 1 13.78 -14.64 0.94
C SER A 1 13.52 -13.23 0.42
N LYS A 2 13.85 -12.94 -0.84
CA LYS A 2 13.48 -11.69 -1.52
C LYS A 2 12.65 -12.00 -2.76
N SER A 3 11.54 -11.31 -2.95
CA SER A 3 10.63 -11.50 -4.08
C SER A 3 10.18 -10.15 -4.62
N SER A 4 9.87 -10.08 -5.92
CA SER A 4 9.26 -8.90 -6.52
C SER A 4 8.18 -9.27 -7.52
N ILE A 5 7.09 -8.49 -7.49
CA ILE A 5 5.98 -8.52 -8.45
C ILE A 5 5.93 -7.14 -9.09
N THR A 6 5.79 -7.07 -10.41
CA THR A 6 5.76 -5.79 -11.12
C THR A 6 4.69 -5.83 -12.20
N PHE A 7 3.79 -4.86 -12.16
CA PHE A 7 2.87 -4.56 -13.25
C PHE A 7 3.47 -3.42 -14.07
N THR A 8 3.85 -3.69 -15.31
CA THR A 8 4.57 -2.72 -16.17
C THR A 8 3.65 -1.94 -17.11
N SER A 9 2.41 -2.37 -17.28
CA SER A 9 1.43 -1.76 -18.18
C SER A 9 0.00 -2.07 -17.71
N PRO A 10 -1.01 -1.26 -18.08
CA PRO A 10 -2.38 -1.46 -17.64
C PRO A 10 -2.89 -2.88 -17.96
N ASN A 11 -3.40 -3.57 -16.94
CA ASN A 11 -4.10 -4.84 -17.10
C ASN A 11 -5.41 -4.58 -17.87
N PRO A 12 -5.63 -5.22 -19.03
CA PRO A 12 -6.80 -4.95 -19.87
C PRO A 12 -8.10 -5.47 -19.25
N SER A 13 -8.02 -6.42 -18.32
CA SER A 13 -9.17 -6.98 -17.60
C SER A 13 -9.17 -6.50 -16.16
N ILE A 14 -10.36 -6.42 -15.56
CA ILE A 14 -10.49 -6.14 -14.12
C ILE A 14 -9.93 -7.33 -13.35
N MET A 15 -9.14 -7.04 -12.32
CA MET A 15 -8.70 -8.01 -11.33
C MET A 15 -9.51 -7.78 -10.05
N ASP A 16 -10.46 -8.66 -9.76
CA ASP A 16 -11.29 -8.46 -8.56
C ASP A 16 -10.43 -8.51 -7.29
N HIS A 17 -9.49 -9.45 -7.21
CA HIS A 17 -8.67 -9.66 -6.01
C HIS A 17 -7.21 -10.01 -6.31
N PHE A 18 -6.29 -9.36 -5.59
CA PHE A 18 -4.88 -9.71 -5.50
C PHE A 18 -4.52 -10.08 -4.05
N SER A 19 -4.13 -11.35 -3.83
CA SER A 19 -3.70 -11.85 -2.51
C SER A 19 -2.22 -12.25 -2.54
N TYR A 20 -1.46 -11.79 -1.54
CA TYR A 20 -0.08 -12.20 -1.34
C TYR A 20 0.15 -12.55 0.14
N LYS A 21 0.69 -13.75 0.39
CA LYS A 21 0.97 -14.25 1.73
C LYS A 21 2.43 -14.69 1.86
N THR A 22 3.09 -14.22 2.91
CA THR A 22 4.49 -14.55 3.18
C THR A 22 4.81 -14.60 4.67
N GLY A 23 5.82 -15.39 5.04
CA GLY A 23 6.38 -15.44 6.38
C GLY A 23 7.48 -14.40 6.56
N ALA A 24 8.69 -14.85 6.91
CA ALA A 24 9.84 -13.96 7.07
C ALA A 24 10.51 -13.63 5.72
N SER A 25 10.36 -12.39 5.20
CA SER A 25 10.79 -12.08 3.83
C SER A 25 10.97 -10.59 3.53
N GLN A 26 11.48 -10.31 2.32
CA GLN A 26 11.46 -8.99 1.70
C GLN A 26 10.63 -9.06 0.42
N VAL A 27 9.64 -8.18 0.27
CA VAL A 27 8.73 -8.20 -0.90
C VAL A 27 8.56 -6.79 -1.46
N GLU A 28 8.67 -6.67 -2.77
CA GLU A 28 8.39 -5.45 -3.51
C GLU A 28 7.27 -5.70 -4.53
N VAL A 29 6.13 -5.01 -4.38
CA VAL A 29 5.03 -5.02 -5.36
C VAL A 29 4.99 -3.65 -6.03
N LYS A 30 5.18 -3.60 -7.35
CA LYS A 30 5.33 -2.36 -8.12
C LYS A 30 4.25 -2.19 -9.16
N GLY A 31 3.86 -0.94 -9.39
CA GLY A 31 2.92 -0.57 -10.43
C GLY A 31 1.48 -1.01 -10.14
N LEU A 32 1.05 -1.06 -8.88
CA LEU A 32 -0.30 -1.52 -8.52
C LEU A 32 -1.42 -0.69 -9.20
N GLY A 33 -1.16 0.57 -9.56
CA GLY A 33 -2.07 1.36 -10.37
C GLY A 33 -2.30 0.81 -11.77
N TYR A 34 -1.37 0.00 -12.30
CA TYR A 34 -1.55 -0.73 -13.56
C TYR A 34 -2.27 -2.07 -13.40
N ALA A 35 -2.43 -2.61 -12.19
CA ALA A 35 -3.00 -3.94 -12.00
C ALA A 35 -4.49 -4.04 -12.35
N ASN A 36 -5.18 -2.88 -12.46
CA ASN A 36 -6.64 -2.79 -12.64
C ASN A 36 -7.37 -3.62 -11.57
N VAL A 37 -6.87 -3.53 -10.33
CA VAL A 37 -7.29 -4.36 -9.19
C VAL A 37 -8.28 -3.61 -8.31
N SER A 38 -9.32 -4.28 -7.81
CA SER A 38 -10.27 -3.68 -6.86
C SER A 38 -9.85 -3.93 -5.42
N ASP A 39 -9.52 -5.17 -5.07
CA ASP A 39 -9.16 -5.55 -3.70
C ASP A 39 -7.75 -6.16 -3.60
N ILE A 40 -6.95 -5.67 -2.66
CA ILE A 40 -5.62 -6.18 -2.34
C ILE A 40 -5.60 -6.68 -0.90
N THR A 41 -5.09 -7.89 -0.68
CA THR A 41 -4.75 -8.40 0.65
C THR A 41 -3.28 -8.82 0.68
N PHE A 42 -2.53 -8.24 1.61
CA PHE A 42 -1.13 -8.54 1.83
C PHE A 42 -0.91 -9.01 3.27
N ASP A 43 -0.60 -10.29 3.44
CA ASP A 43 -0.34 -10.91 4.75
C ASP A 43 1.15 -11.24 4.89
N GLY A 44 1.86 -10.54 5.79
CA GLY A 44 3.29 -10.68 6.01
C GLY A 44 3.66 -11.10 7.44
N GLY A 45 4.69 -11.93 7.58
CA GLY A 45 5.36 -12.16 8.86
C GLY A 45 6.38 -11.06 9.17
N ALA A 46 7.55 -11.45 9.66
CA ALA A 46 8.64 -10.52 9.94
C ALA A 46 9.41 -10.11 8.68
N GLY A 47 9.66 -8.82 8.46
CA GLY A 47 10.44 -8.43 7.28
C GLY A 47 10.22 -7.01 6.77
N SER A 48 10.45 -6.82 5.47
CA SER A 48 10.29 -5.51 4.83
C SER A 48 9.46 -5.60 3.56
N TYR A 49 8.45 -4.75 3.47
CA TYR A 49 7.45 -4.80 2.41
C TYR A 49 7.28 -3.43 1.76
N SER A 50 7.40 -3.38 0.44
CA SER A 50 7.14 -2.16 -0.34
C SER A 50 5.98 -2.40 -1.28
N LEU A 51 4.93 -1.60 -1.15
CA LEU A 51 3.80 -1.57 -2.09
C LEU A 51 3.79 -0.21 -2.78
N ASP A 52 3.95 -0.24 -4.09
CA ASP A 52 3.98 0.94 -4.95
C ASP A 52 2.73 0.99 -5.83
N PHE A 53 1.92 2.02 -5.55
CA PHE A 53 0.65 2.32 -6.21
C PHE A 53 0.80 3.20 -7.47
N SER A 54 2.03 3.39 -7.97
CA SER A 54 2.28 4.02 -9.26
C SER A 54 1.56 3.31 -10.40
N GLY A 55 1.31 4.05 -11.49
CA GLY A 55 0.66 3.56 -12.70
C GLY A 55 -0.53 4.42 -13.11
N SER A 56 -1.39 3.86 -13.97
CA SER A 56 -2.58 4.53 -14.50
C SER A 56 -3.82 3.97 -13.81
N LEU A 57 -4.15 4.56 -12.65
CA LEU A 57 -5.27 4.16 -11.81
C LEU A 57 -6.60 4.31 -12.60
N LYS A 58 -7.33 3.21 -12.78
CA LYS A 58 -8.61 3.19 -13.53
C LYS A 58 -9.85 3.05 -12.63
N ASN A 59 -9.68 2.51 -11.45
CA ASN A 59 -10.75 2.21 -10.49
C ASN A 59 -10.21 2.40 -9.07
N ASP A 60 -11.13 2.48 -8.11
CA ASP A 60 -10.77 2.51 -6.70
C ASP A 60 -10.03 1.23 -6.30
N ILE A 61 -9.05 1.38 -5.40
CA ILE A 61 -8.30 0.26 -4.82
C ILE A 61 -8.57 0.23 -3.32
N SER A 62 -9.07 -0.90 -2.82
CA SER A 62 -9.10 -1.22 -1.40
C SER A 62 -7.94 -2.16 -1.07
N CYS A 63 -7.02 -1.74 -0.19
CA CYS A 63 -5.85 -2.52 0.18
C CYS A 63 -5.82 -2.76 1.68
N THR A 64 -5.69 -4.02 2.08
CA THR A 64 -5.50 -4.41 3.49
C THR A 64 -4.13 -5.06 3.64
N ILE A 65 -3.33 -4.53 4.56
CA ILE A 65 -1.98 -5.01 4.86
C ILE A 65 -1.96 -5.46 6.31
N LYS A 66 -1.66 -6.74 6.55
CA LYS A 66 -1.53 -7.32 7.88
C LYS A 66 -0.13 -7.85 8.09
N THR A 67 0.58 -7.33 9.07
CA THR A 67 1.97 -7.73 9.32
C THR A 67 2.31 -7.93 10.79
N GLY A 68 3.29 -8.82 11.02
CA GLY A 68 3.89 -9.04 12.34
C GLY A 68 4.90 -7.96 12.70
N MET A 69 6.19 -8.31 12.71
CA MET A 69 7.31 -7.40 13.00
C MET A 69 7.95 -6.91 11.70
N SER A 70 7.62 -5.71 11.22
CA SER A 70 7.99 -5.32 9.86
C SER A 70 8.25 -3.83 9.62
N ASP A 71 9.02 -3.53 8.58
CA ASP A 71 9.08 -2.22 7.95
C ASP A 71 8.20 -2.20 6.69
N VAL A 72 7.16 -1.37 6.67
CA VAL A 72 6.26 -1.23 5.52
C VAL A 72 6.49 0.12 4.85
N LYS A 73 6.66 0.11 3.53
CA LYS A 73 6.73 1.31 2.69
C LYS A 73 5.58 1.33 1.70
N LEU A 74 4.80 2.41 1.74
CA LEU A 74 3.73 2.69 0.79
C LEU A 74 4.16 3.87 -0.08
N ILE A 75 4.08 3.69 -1.39
CA ILE A 75 4.45 4.70 -2.38
C ILE A 75 3.22 5.05 -3.19
N PHE A 76 2.86 6.33 -3.20
CA PHE A 76 1.73 6.87 -3.94
C PHE A 76 2.23 7.88 -4.96
N PRO A 77 1.69 7.91 -6.19
CA PRO A 77 2.02 8.97 -7.13
C PRO A 77 1.46 10.32 -6.67
N GLN A 78 2.14 11.43 -6.98
CA GLN A 78 1.60 12.77 -6.68
C GLN A 78 0.23 13.01 -7.35
N GLY A 79 -0.65 13.73 -6.65
CA GLY A 79 -1.95 14.16 -7.18
C GLY A 79 -3.07 13.11 -7.12
N VAL A 80 -2.81 11.88 -6.67
CA VAL A 80 -3.88 10.90 -6.45
C VAL A 80 -4.66 11.16 -5.16
N HIS A 81 -5.90 10.71 -5.14
CA HIS A 81 -6.66 10.59 -3.91
C HIS A 81 -6.27 9.31 -3.18
N ALA A 82 -5.67 9.44 -2.00
CA ALA A 82 -5.26 8.29 -1.19
C ALA A 82 -5.56 8.53 0.29
N LYS A 83 -6.01 7.46 0.96
CA LYS A 83 -6.24 7.40 2.39
C LYS A 83 -5.56 6.18 2.97
N VAL A 84 -4.83 6.37 4.04
CA VAL A 84 -4.15 5.31 4.78
C VAL A 84 -4.64 5.35 6.22
N ALA A 85 -5.42 4.35 6.61
CA ALA A 85 -5.85 4.14 7.99
C ALA A 85 -4.92 3.12 8.65
N VAL A 86 -4.48 3.45 9.86
CA VAL A 86 -3.41 2.71 10.52
C VAL A 86 -3.85 2.23 11.90
N THR A 87 -3.55 0.97 12.22
CA THR A 87 -3.85 0.35 13.51
C THR A 87 -2.72 -0.59 13.96
N GLY A 88 -2.54 -0.72 15.29
CA GLY A 88 -1.59 -1.66 15.90
C GLY A 88 -0.38 -1.01 16.58
N GLY A 89 0.64 -1.82 16.90
CA GLY A 89 1.78 -1.45 17.75
C GLY A 89 2.93 -0.78 17.00
N LEU A 90 2.66 0.36 16.38
CA LEU A 90 3.67 1.05 15.57
C LEU A 90 4.71 1.78 16.42
N GLY A 91 5.98 1.63 16.02
CA GLY A 91 7.10 2.37 16.58
C GLY A 91 7.19 3.78 16.01
N ASN A 92 7.17 3.91 14.67
CA ASN A 92 7.20 5.20 13.97
C ASN A 92 6.35 5.18 12.69
N ILE A 93 5.72 6.31 12.39
CA ILE A 93 5.10 6.58 11.09
C ILE A 93 5.77 7.81 10.49
N ASN A 94 6.35 7.66 9.30
CA ASN A 94 6.97 8.74 8.56
C ASN A 94 6.19 8.99 7.26
N ALA A 95 5.45 10.09 7.21
CA ALA A 95 4.71 10.54 6.05
C ALA A 95 5.49 11.65 5.32
N ASN A 96 5.88 11.39 4.07
CA ASN A 96 6.59 12.32 3.19
C ASN A 96 5.66 12.74 2.05
N GLY A 97 5.56 14.05 1.82
CA GLY A 97 4.60 14.66 0.89
C GLY A 97 3.56 15.50 1.60
N THR A 98 2.44 15.77 0.94
CA THR A 98 1.35 16.58 1.47
C THR A 98 0.23 15.67 1.98
N TRP A 99 0.18 15.50 3.30
CA TRP A 99 -0.81 14.66 3.98
C TRP A 99 -1.61 15.47 5.00
N THR A 100 -2.92 15.35 4.97
CA THR A 100 -3.79 15.73 6.08
C THR A 100 -3.82 14.56 7.06
N ILE A 101 -3.45 14.83 8.31
CA ILE A 101 -3.34 13.81 9.36
C ILE A 101 -4.45 14.03 10.37
N ASN A 102 -5.27 13.00 10.60
CA ASN A 102 -6.33 12.99 11.60
C ASN A 102 -6.28 11.69 12.40
N GLY A 103 -5.78 11.76 13.64
CA GLY A 103 -5.55 10.58 14.47
C GLY A 103 -4.60 9.60 13.78
N SER A 104 -5.09 8.41 13.47
CA SER A 104 -4.33 7.36 12.77
C SER A 104 -4.62 7.28 11.26
N THR A 105 -5.22 8.33 10.69
CA THR A 105 -5.55 8.41 9.26
C THR A 105 -4.69 9.48 8.57
N TYR A 106 -4.11 9.10 7.43
CA TYR A 106 -3.32 9.96 6.55
C TYR A 106 -4.02 10.06 5.21
N GLU A 107 -4.38 11.25 4.77
CA GLU A 107 -5.17 11.46 3.56
C GLU A 107 -4.56 12.54 2.68
N THR A 108 -4.68 12.39 1.37
CA THR A 108 -4.19 13.34 0.37
C THR A 108 -5.03 13.27 -0.89
N GLY A 109 -5.06 14.35 -1.66
CA GLY A 109 -5.88 14.46 -2.86
C GLY A 109 -7.38 14.47 -2.57
N SER A 110 -8.18 14.37 -3.63
CA SER A 110 -9.64 14.28 -3.56
C SER A 110 -10.19 13.73 -4.88
N GLY A 111 -11.44 13.26 -4.89
CA GLY A 111 -12.10 12.76 -6.11
C GLY A 111 -11.96 11.26 -6.33
N SER A 112 -12.15 10.81 -7.56
CA SER A 112 -12.12 9.39 -7.96
C SER A 112 -11.13 9.23 -9.12
N PRO A 113 -10.40 8.11 -9.21
CA PRO A 113 -10.40 6.98 -8.27
C PRO A 113 -9.59 7.22 -6.99
N MET A 114 -9.94 6.49 -5.93
CA MET A 114 -9.35 6.56 -4.59
C MET A 114 -8.56 5.29 -4.24
N ILE A 115 -7.40 5.46 -3.62
CA ILE A 115 -6.63 4.36 -3.02
C ILE A 115 -6.88 4.37 -1.52
N ASN A 116 -7.62 3.38 -1.01
CA ASN A 116 -7.91 3.23 0.41
C ASN A 116 -7.09 2.09 1.00
N VAL A 117 -6.16 2.39 1.90
CA VAL A 117 -5.25 1.41 2.51
C VAL A 117 -5.53 1.30 4.01
N THR A 118 -5.71 0.08 4.49
CA THR A 118 -5.72 -0.24 5.93
C THR A 118 -4.45 -1.01 6.28
N VAL A 119 -3.70 -0.50 7.26
CA VAL A 119 -2.49 -1.15 7.77
C VAL A 119 -2.75 -1.63 9.19
N GLU A 120 -2.68 -2.95 9.39
CA GLU A 120 -2.71 -3.63 10.68
C GLU A 120 -1.30 -4.20 10.95
N MET A 121 -0.54 -3.58 11.86
CA MET A 121 0.82 -4.00 12.16
C MET A 121 0.99 -4.32 13.64
N ALA A 122 1.56 -5.49 13.96
CA ALA A 122 1.85 -5.84 15.35
C ALA A 122 2.98 -4.97 15.93
N VAL A 123 4.14 -4.92 15.25
CA VAL A 123 5.29 -4.08 15.64
C VAL A 123 6.04 -3.60 14.40
N GLY A 124 6.46 -2.34 14.37
CA GLY A 124 7.44 -1.87 13.37
C GLY A 124 7.22 -0.45 12.88
N ASN A 125 7.69 -0.16 11.67
CA ASN A 125 7.66 1.19 11.10
C ASN A 125 6.83 1.24 9.82
N LEU A 126 6.16 2.36 9.62
CA LEU A 126 5.44 2.67 8.40
C LEU A 126 6.03 3.92 7.74
N SER A 127 6.42 3.80 6.48
CA SER A 127 6.76 4.93 5.62
C SER A 127 5.67 5.12 4.57
N ILE A 128 5.13 6.32 4.49
CA ILE A 128 4.13 6.72 3.50
C ILE A 128 4.79 7.82 2.67
N THR A 129 4.92 7.63 1.36
CA THR A 129 5.64 8.59 0.51
C THR A 129 4.84 8.91 -0.75
N GLN A 130 4.82 10.20 -1.12
CA GLN A 130 4.41 10.64 -2.45
C GLN A 130 5.62 10.82 -3.36
N ASN A 131 5.62 10.15 -4.52
CA ASN A 131 6.67 10.23 -5.55
C ASN A 131 6.12 10.65 -6.91
#